data_AF-A0A259D0K7-F1
#
_entry.id   AF-A0A259D0K7-F1
#
_cell.length_a   1.000
_cell.length_b   1.000
_cell.length_c   1.000
_cell.angle_alpha   90.00
_cell.angle_beta   90.00
_cell.angle_gamma   90.00
#
_symmetry.space_group_name_H-M   'P 1'
#
loop_
_entity.id
_entity.type
_entity.pdbx_description
1 polymer ?
#
loop_
_entity_poly.entity_id
_entity_poly.type
_entity_poly.pdbx_seq_one_letter_code
_entity_poly.pdbx_strand_id
1 'polypeptide(L)'
;IKDGAVPSGHTNHREEDMRISDFCFIVAGLSALAGMCLGISMGISQDFTLSPAHAHLNLLGWVSMAVFGLYHRGTGRTGGALGWTQVGAGAVGAVLMSGGLAAYLSNHDDTFMPLVVAGSLAALAGMLLFVAIVVIDVWASRSHHPSAS
;
A
#
# COMPACT_ATOMS: atom_id res chain seq x y z
N ILE A 1 -1.69 59.54 8.20
CA ILE A 1 -2.51 59.06 7.06
C ILE A 1 -1.57 58.13 6.30
N LYS A 2 -1.57 56.84 6.68
CA LYS A 2 -2.32 55.75 6.01
C LYS A 2 -1.77 55.50 4.60
N ASP A 3 -1.44 54.30 4.13
CA ASP A 3 -1.42 52.95 4.67
C ASP A 3 -0.62 52.10 3.66
N GLY A 4 0.00 51.00 4.12
CA GLY A 4 -0.08 49.74 3.36
C GLY A 4 1.10 49.38 2.45
N ALA A 5 2.27 49.11 3.02
CA ALA A 5 3.08 48.02 2.48
C ALA A 5 2.32 46.71 2.73
N VAL A 6 1.70 46.15 1.69
CA VAL A 6 1.15 44.78 1.72
C VAL A 6 2.33 43.83 1.59
N PRO A 7 2.72 43.08 2.63
CA PRO A 7 3.64 41.97 2.43
C PRO A 7 2.91 40.92 1.60
N SER A 8 3.34 40.74 0.36
CA SER A 8 2.94 39.61 -0.47
C SER A 8 3.41 38.34 0.24
N GLY A 9 2.48 37.70 0.94
CA GLY A 9 2.66 36.36 1.48
C GLY A 9 3.08 35.46 0.33
N HIS A 10 4.34 35.06 0.35
CA HIS A 10 4.80 33.91 -0.39
C HIS A 10 3.98 32.74 0.17
N THR A 11 2.87 32.42 -0.47
CA THR A 11 2.24 31.11 -0.30
C THR A 11 3.25 30.14 -0.86
N ASN A 12 4.11 29.66 0.04
CA ASN A 12 4.91 28.48 -0.18
C ASN A 12 3.88 27.40 -0.49
N HIS A 13 3.61 27.20 -1.78
CA HIS A 13 3.13 25.93 -2.27
C HIS A 13 4.22 24.97 -1.84
N ARG A 14 4.11 24.47 -0.61
CA ARG A 14 4.77 23.22 -0.24
C ARG A 14 4.39 22.33 -1.40
N GLU A 15 5.38 21.94 -2.20
CA GLU A 15 5.26 20.74 -3.00
C GLU A 15 4.83 19.70 -1.96
N GLU A 16 3.52 19.45 -1.86
CA GLU A 16 2.98 18.47 -0.95
C GLU A 16 3.34 17.13 -1.58
N ASP A 17 4.60 16.75 -1.37
CA ASP A 17 5.06 15.41 -1.67
C ASP A 17 4.06 14.47 -1.02
N MET A 18 3.37 13.70 -1.88
CA MET A 18 2.34 12.76 -1.47
C MET A 18 2.88 11.91 -0.34
N ARG A 19 2.19 11.88 0.81
CA ARG A 19 2.69 11.11 1.95
C ARG A 19 2.51 9.62 1.66
N ILE A 20 3.45 8.81 2.14
CA ILE A 20 3.36 7.34 2.06
C ILE A 20 2.01 6.84 2.61
N SER A 21 1.53 7.43 3.70
CA SER A 21 0.23 7.10 4.30
C SER A 21 -0.95 7.34 3.35
N ASP A 22 -0.92 8.45 2.62
CA ASP A 22 -2.03 8.88 1.78
C ASP A 22 -2.10 8.00 0.53
N PHE A 23 -0.94 7.70 -0.06
CA PHE A 23 -0.82 6.71 -1.13
C PHE A 23 -1.38 5.36 -0.70
N CYS A 24 -0.98 4.85 0.47
CA CYS A 24 -1.46 3.57 0.99
C CYS A 24 -2.99 3.55 1.17
N PHE A 25 -3.59 4.60 1.73
CA PHE A 25 -5.04 4.65 1.91
C PHE A 25 -5.81 4.76 0.61
N ILE A 26 -5.29 5.50 -0.38
CA ILE A 26 -5.88 5.58 -1.72
C ILE A 26 -5.85 4.20 -2.39
N VAL A 27 -4.69 3.54 -2.42
CA VAL A 27 -4.55 2.20 -3.01
C VAL A 27 -5.42 1.19 -2.29
N ALA A 28 -5.47 1.24 -0.95
CA ALA A 28 -6.36 0.40 -0.17
C ALA A 28 -7.81 0.61 -0.61
N GLY A 29 -8.33 1.83 -0.52
CA GLY A 29 -9.72 2.17 -0.87
C GLY A 29 -10.12 1.70 -2.26
N LEU A 30 -9.26 1.93 -3.26
CA LEU A 30 -9.49 1.45 -4.62
C LEU A 30 -9.51 -0.08 -4.70
N SER A 31 -8.60 -0.76 -3.99
CA SER A 31 -8.54 -2.23 -3.97
C SER A 31 -9.77 -2.84 -3.32
N ALA A 32 -10.27 -2.27 -2.21
CA ALA A 32 -11.51 -2.73 -1.58
C ALA A 32 -12.71 -2.52 -2.48
N LEU A 33 -12.82 -1.35 -3.12
CA LEU A 33 -13.93 -1.08 -4.03
C LEU A 33 -13.92 -2.08 -5.19
N ALA A 34 -12.76 -2.31 -5.81
CA ALA A 34 -12.61 -3.30 -6.86
C ALA A 34 -12.93 -4.72 -6.36
N GLY A 35 -12.46 -5.08 -5.17
CA GLY A 35 -12.76 -6.36 -4.52
C GLY A 35 -14.26 -6.54 -4.28
N MET A 36 -14.96 -5.55 -3.75
CA MET A 36 -16.41 -5.58 -3.56
C MET A 36 -17.15 -5.77 -4.89
N CYS A 37 -16.78 -5.01 -5.93
CA CYS A 37 -17.36 -5.18 -7.27
C CYS A 37 -17.17 -6.61 -7.81
N LEU A 38 -15.95 -7.17 -7.68
CA LEU A 38 -15.68 -8.55 -8.08
C LEU A 38 -16.48 -9.56 -7.25
N GLY A 39 -16.58 -9.37 -5.94
CA GLY A 39 -17.36 -10.24 -5.05
C GLY A 39 -18.84 -10.25 -5.38
N ILE A 40 -19.42 -9.07 -5.66
CA ILE A 40 -20.81 -8.93 -6.09
C ILE A 40 -21.02 -9.62 -7.45
N SER A 41 -20.12 -9.41 -8.40
CA SER A 41 -20.18 -10.05 -9.73
C SER A 41 -20.23 -11.57 -9.62
N MET A 42 -19.31 -12.17 -8.85
CA MET A 42 -19.29 -13.61 -8.57
C MET A 42 -20.56 -14.10 -7.87
N GLY A 43 -21.08 -13.31 -6.91
CA GLY A 43 -22.32 -13.62 -6.21
C GLY A 43 -23.54 -13.61 -7.15
N ILE A 44 -23.59 -12.69 -8.10
CA ILE A 44 -24.69 -12.62 -9.09
C ILE A 44 -24.61 -13.80 -10.07
N SER A 45 -23.41 -14.11 -10.58
CA SER A 45 -23.22 -15.20 -11.55
C SER A 45 -23.23 -16.59 -10.91
N GLN A 46 -23.13 -16.69 -9.57
CA GLN A 46 -22.87 -17.93 -8.84
C GLN A 46 -21.61 -18.67 -9.32
N ASP A 47 -20.65 -17.92 -9.88
CA ASP A 47 -19.36 -18.42 -10.34
C ASP A 47 -18.25 -17.86 -9.45
N PHE A 48 -17.64 -18.76 -8.68
CA PHE A 48 -16.58 -18.44 -7.72
C PHE A 48 -15.18 -18.77 -8.25
N THR A 49 -15.03 -18.97 -9.55
CA THR A 49 -13.73 -19.22 -10.20
C THR A 49 -12.71 -18.14 -9.84
N LEU A 50 -13.13 -16.88 -9.75
CA LEU A 50 -12.28 -15.73 -9.40
C LEU A 50 -12.11 -15.50 -7.89
N SER A 51 -12.63 -16.40 -7.04
CA SER A 51 -12.53 -16.28 -5.57
C SER A 51 -11.09 -16.10 -5.07
N PRO A 52 -10.09 -16.83 -5.59
CA PRO A 52 -8.70 -16.60 -5.22
C PRO A 52 -8.21 -15.18 -5.56
N ALA A 53 -8.54 -14.66 -6.74
CA ALA A 53 -8.15 -13.31 -7.15
C ALA A 53 -8.81 -12.23 -6.27
N HIS A 54 -10.10 -12.39 -5.97
CA HIS A 54 -10.84 -11.52 -5.05
C HIS A 54 -10.22 -11.50 -3.65
N ALA A 55 -9.90 -12.67 -3.10
CA ALA A 55 -9.31 -12.78 -1.77
C ALA A 55 -7.94 -12.08 -1.68
N HIS A 56 -7.08 -12.29 -2.67
CA HIS A 56 -5.75 -11.65 -2.69
C HIS A 56 -5.84 -10.14 -2.92
N LEU A 57 -6.78 -9.67 -3.74
CA LEU A 57 -6.99 -8.24 -3.92
C LEU A 57 -7.39 -7.54 -2.62
N ASN A 58 -8.31 -8.13 -1.85
CA ASN A 58 -8.74 -7.57 -0.59
C ASN A 58 -7.69 -7.73 0.52
N LEU A 59 -6.94 -8.83 0.55
CA LEU A 59 -5.92 -9.04 1.58
C LEU A 59 -4.66 -8.21 1.34
N LEU A 60 -4.09 -8.26 0.13
CA LEU A 60 -2.85 -7.56 -0.21
C LEU A 60 -3.12 -6.11 -0.57
N GLY A 61 -4.15 -5.85 -1.37
CA GLY A 61 -4.49 -4.51 -1.85
C GLY A 61 -5.18 -3.66 -0.78
N TRP A 62 -6.20 -4.19 -0.09
CA TRP A 62 -6.92 -3.44 0.94
C TRP A 62 -6.27 -3.56 2.32
N VAL A 63 -6.28 -4.75 2.93
CA VAL A 63 -5.89 -4.90 4.35
C VAL A 63 -4.42 -4.52 4.56
N SER A 64 -3.52 -5.09 3.76
CA SER A 64 -2.08 -4.86 3.95
C SER A 64 -1.70 -3.40 3.70
N MET A 65 -2.23 -2.77 2.63
CA MET A 65 -1.97 -1.34 2.39
C MET A 65 -2.54 -0.44 3.49
N ALA A 66 -3.74 -0.73 4.00
CA ALA A 66 -4.31 0.03 5.11
C ALA A 66 -3.45 -0.08 6.38
N VAL A 67 -2.94 -1.28 6.68
CA VAL A 67 -2.04 -1.51 7.82
C VAL A 67 -0.71 -0.77 7.62
N PHE A 68 -0.12 -0.82 6.42
CA PHE A 68 1.12 -0.10 6.12
C PHE A 68 0.91 1.41 6.26
N GLY A 69 -0.17 1.95 5.71
CA GLY A 69 -0.52 3.37 5.81
C GLY A 69 -0.72 3.82 7.27
N LEU A 70 -1.42 3.02 8.07
CA LEU A 70 -1.62 3.30 9.49
C LEU A 70 -0.31 3.25 10.27
N TYR A 71 0.56 2.28 9.98
CA TYR A 71 1.86 2.15 10.62
C TYR A 71 2.75 3.36 10.33
N HIS A 72 2.94 3.71 9.05
CA HIS A 72 3.76 4.86 8.65
C HIS A 72 3.20 6.18 9.19
N ARG A 73 1.87 6.32 9.26
CA ARG A 73 1.23 7.47 9.90
C ARG A 73 1.52 7.53 11.41
N GLY A 74 1.47 6.39 12.09
CA GLY A 74 1.69 6.28 13.53
C GLY A 74 3.14 6.56 13.96
N THR A 75 4.11 6.11 13.18
CA THR A 75 5.54 6.39 13.44
C THR A 75 5.97 7.81 13.06
N GLY A 76 5.07 8.60 12.46
CA GLY A 76 5.39 9.94 11.96
C GLY A 76 6.30 9.93 10.73
N ARG A 77 6.50 8.75 10.10
CA ARG A 77 7.34 8.61 8.92
C ARG A 77 6.65 9.26 7.71
N THR A 78 7.13 10.43 7.32
CA THR A 78 6.57 11.18 6.18
C THR A 78 7.17 10.77 4.83
N GLY A 79 8.28 10.03 4.81
CA GLY A 79 8.97 9.64 3.57
C GLY A 79 10.20 8.74 3.76
N GLY A 80 11.04 8.69 2.72
CA GLY A 80 12.29 7.95 2.67
C GLY A 80 12.26 6.76 1.72
N ALA A 81 13.37 6.54 1.01
CA ALA A 81 13.48 5.53 -0.05
C ALA A 81 13.01 4.13 0.42
N LEU A 82 13.40 3.69 1.62
CA LEU A 82 13.02 2.39 2.16
C LEU A 82 11.50 2.23 2.33
N GLY A 83 10.81 3.26 2.82
CA GLY A 83 9.35 3.23 3.02
C GLY A 83 8.62 3.20 1.68
N TRP A 84 9.06 4.03 0.73
CA TRP A 84 8.52 4.03 -0.63
C TRP A 84 8.75 2.73 -1.38
N THR A 85 9.94 2.14 -1.29
CA THR A 85 10.22 0.83 -1.88
C THR A 85 9.34 -0.25 -1.26
N GLN A 86 9.13 -0.21 0.06
CA GLN A 86 8.26 -1.16 0.76
C GLN A 86 6.81 -1.09 0.27
N VAL A 87 6.19 0.10 0.30
CA VAL A 87 4.78 0.26 -0.11
C VAL A 87 4.60 0.08 -1.61
N GLY A 88 5.58 0.50 -2.41
CA GLY A 88 5.59 0.31 -3.86
C GLY A 88 5.65 -1.17 -4.23
N ALA A 89 6.55 -1.93 -3.61
CA ALA A 89 6.63 -3.38 -3.81
C ALA A 89 5.33 -4.09 -3.40
N GLY A 90 4.73 -3.69 -2.27
CA GLY A 90 3.45 -4.23 -1.83
C GLY A 90 2.30 -3.91 -2.78
N ALA A 91 2.18 -2.66 -3.25
CA ALA A 91 1.14 -2.23 -4.18
C ALA A 91 1.27 -2.92 -5.55
N VAL A 92 2.48 -2.94 -6.11
CA VAL A 92 2.77 -3.66 -7.37
C VAL A 92 2.51 -5.15 -7.21
N GLY A 93 2.94 -5.74 -6.10
CA GLY A 93 2.70 -7.15 -5.79
C GLY A 93 1.21 -7.48 -5.73
N ALA A 94 0.41 -6.66 -5.05
CA ALA A 94 -1.04 -6.83 -4.96
C ALA A 94 -1.72 -6.80 -6.34
N VAL A 95 -1.35 -5.83 -7.18
CA VAL A 95 -1.91 -5.67 -8.53
C VAL A 95 -1.49 -6.83 -9.45
N LEU A 96 -0.21 -7.14 -9.52
CA LEU A 96 0.30 -8.20 -10.39
C LEU A 96 -0.22 -9.58 -9.97
N MET A 97 -0.24 -9.87 -8.67
CA MET A 97 -0.72 -11.16 -8.18
C MET A 97 -2.23 -11.32 -8.43
N SER A 98 -3.04 -10.33 -8.01
CA SER A 98 -4.50 -10.43 -8.11
C SER A 98 -4.96 -10.33 -9.57
N GLY A 99 -4.38 -9.42 -10.35
CA GLY A 99 -4.68 -9.24 -11.77
C GLY A 99 -4.18 -10.41 -12.62
N GLY A 100 -2.96 -10.91 -12.35
CA GLY A 100 -2.42 -12.09 -13.01
C GLY A 100 -3.26 -13.33 -12.74
N LEU A 101 -3.73 -13.50 -11.50
CA LEU A 101 -4.57 -14.63 -11.12
C LEU A 101 -5.96 -14.51 -11.75
N ALA A 102 -6.53 -13.31 -11.82
CA ALA A 102 -7.78 -13.07 -12.53
C ALA A 102 -7.65 -13.41 -14.02
N ALA A 103 -6.56 -13.00 -14.68
CA ALA A 103 -6.32 -13.30 -16.09
C ALA A 103 -6.08 -14.80 -16.33
N TYR A 104 -5.27 -15.44 -15.48
CA TYR A 104 -5.03 -16.88 -15.52
C TYR A 104 -6.33 -17.69 -15.41
N LEU A 105 -7.15 -17.38 -14.39
CA LEU A 105 -8.37 -18.11 -14.10
C LEU A 105 -9.48 -17.85 -15.12
N SER A 106 -9.54 -16.65 -15.71
CA SER A 106 -10.57 -16.32 -16.71
C SER A 106 -10.27 -16.89 -18.08
N ASN A 107 -8.99 -17.00 -18.46
CA ASN A 107 -8.59 -17.45 -19.80
C ASN A 107 -8.10 -18.91 -19.83
N HIS A 108 -7.82 -19.50 -18.67
CA HIS A 108 -7.16 -20.81 -18.54
C HIS A 108 -5.84 -20.88 -19.33
N ASP A 109 -5.08 -19.78 -19.31
CA ASP A 109 -3.85 -19.60 -20.08
C ASP A 109 -2.65 -19.40 -19.16
N ASP A 110 -1.70 -20.35 -19.21
CA ASP A 110 -0.47 -20.34 -18.43
C ASP A 110 0.45 -19.15 -18.76
N THR A 111 0.21 -18.41 -19.85
CA THR A 111 0.94 -17.19 -20.21
C THR A 111 0.88 -16.12 -19.12
N PHE A 112 -0.14 -16.15 -18.25
CA PHE A 112 -0.28 -15.22 -17.12
C PHE A 112 0.45 -15.67 -15.84
N MET A 113 0.91 -16.91 -15.75
CA MET A 113 1.61 -17.42 -14.55
C MET A 113 2.86 -16.60 -14.16
N PRO A 114 3.69 -16.10 -15.10
CA PRO A 114 4.80 -15.22 -14.76
C PRO A 114 4.38 -13.96 -13.99
N LEU A 115 3.22 -13.38 -14.30
CA LEU A 115 2.68 -12.22 -13.57
C LEU A 115 2.28 -12.61 -12.15
N VAL A 116 1.65 -13.78 -11.97
CA VAL A 116 1.28 -14.30 -10.64
C VAL A 116 2.52 -14.51 -9.78
N VAL A 117 3.56 -15.13 -10.34
CA VAL A 117 4.83 -15.38 -9.63
C VAL A 117 5.54 -14.07 -9.31
N ALA A 118 5.68 -13.17 -10.28
CA ALA A 118 6.31 -11.86 -10.07
C ALA A 118 5.57 -11.04 -9.01
N GLY A 119 4.23 -11.02 -9.06
CA GLY A 119 3.39 -10.36 -8.07
C GLY A 119 3.54 -10.96 -6.67
N SER A 120 3.59 -12.30 -6.57
CA SER A 120 3.80 -13.00 -5.31
C SER A 120 5.15 -12.66 -4.68
N LEU A 121 6.22 -12.63 -5.48
CA LEU A 121 7.57 -12.26 -5.02
C LEU A 121 7.64 -10.78 -4.61
N ALA A 122 6.99 -9.88 -5.36
CA ALA A 122 6.92 -8.47 -5.01
C ALA A 122 6.13 -8.23 -3.71
N ALA A 123 5.01 -8.92 -3.52
CA ALA A 123 4.23 -8.87 -2.29
C ALA A 123 5.04 -9.40 -1.10
N LEU A 124 5.76 -10.51 -1.28
CA LEU A 124 6.67 -11.05 -0.26
C LEU A 124 7.77 -10.06 0.09
N ALA A 125 8.43 -9.47 -0.91
CA ALA A 125 9.46 -8.46 -0.69
C ALA A 125 8.91 -7.25 0.07
N GLY A 126 7.72 -6.77 -0.29
CA GLY A 126 7.02 -5.69 0.42
C GLY A 126 6.75 -6.02 1.89
N MET A 127 6.33 -7.26 2.18
CA MET A 127 6.10 -7.71 3.56
C MET A 127 7.42 -7.84 4.35
N LEU A 128 8.46 -8.39 3.74
CA LEU A 128 9.78 -8.50 4.38
C LEU A 128 10.37 -7.13 4.71
N LEU A 129 10.25 -6.16 3.79
CA LEU A 129 10.65 -4.79 4.03
C LEU A 129 9.83 -4.14 5.15
N PHE A 130 8.53 -4.41 5.22
CA PHE A 130 7.69 -3.92 6.30
C PHE A 130 8.16 -4.46 7.65
N VAL A 131 8.40 -5.78 7.76
CA VAL A 131 8.95 -6.40 8.97
C VAL A 131 10.29 -5.77 9.34
N ALA A 132 11.19 -5.56 8.37
CA ALA A 132 12.48 -4.92 8.63
C ALA A 132 12.32 -3.50 9.19
N ILE A 133 11.42 -2.68 8.62
CA ILE A 133 11.11 -1.34 9.11
C ILE A 133 10.59 -1.40 10.55
N VAL A 134 9.62 -2.27 10.82
CA VAL A 134 9.04 -2.45 12.17
C VAL A 134 10.12 -2.80 13.18
N VAL A 135 10.98 -3.75 12.83
CA VAL A 135 12.10 -4.15 13.68
C VAL A 135 13.00 -2.95 13.96
N ILE A 136 13.49 -2.25 12.93
CA ILE A 136 14.37 -1.08 13.05
C ILE A 136 13.76 -0.01 13.98
N ASP A 137 12.50 0.33 13.78
CA ASP A 137 11.81 1.37 14.57
C ASP A 137 11.68 0.96 16.05
N VAL A 138 11.38 -0.32 16.33
CA VAL A 138 11.30 -0.86 17.70
C VAL A 138 12.66 -0.82 18.40
N TRP A 139 13.74 -1.20 17.72
CA TRP A 139 15.09 -1.14 18.30
C TRP A 139 15.52 0.29 18.59
N ALA A 140 15.27 1.23 17.66
CA ALA A 140 15.58 2.65 17.85
C ALA A 140 14.82 3.26 19.04
N SER A 141 13.59 2.84 19.28
CA SER A 141 12.77 3.32 20.41
C SER A 141 13.33 2.88 21.77
N ARG A 142 14.01 1.72 21.85
CA ARG A 142 14.56 1.18 23.10
C ARG A 142 15.86 1.87 23.54
N SER A 143 16.65 2.38 22.60
CA SER A 143 17.91 3.07 22.90
C SER A 143 17.74 4.44 23.59
N HIS A 144 16.52 4.97 23.67
CA HIS A 144 16.23 6.28 24.26
C HIS A 144 15.77 6.25 25.73
N HIS A 145 15.89 5.12 26.44
CA HIS A 145 15.76 5.10 27.90
C HIS A 145 17.14 5.30 28.57
N PRO A 146 17.54 6.52 28.97
CA PRO A 146 18.63 6.68 29.93
C PRO A 146 18.19 6.01 31.23
N SER A 147 19.00 5.06 31.71
CA SER A 147 18.86 4.46 33.03
C SER A 147 18.76 5.57 34.06
N ALA A 148 17.57 5.74 34.66
CA ALA A 148 17.40 6.57 35.84
C ALA A 148 18.27 5.98 36.95
N SER A 149 19.25 6.78 37.37
CA SER A 149 20.15 6.57 38.51
C SER A 149 19.39 6.56 39.83
#